data_AF-A0A381XGE3-F1
#
_entry.id   AF-A0A381XGE3-F1
#
_cell.length_a   1.000
_cell.length_b   1.000
_cell.length_c   1.000
_cell.angle_alpha   90.00
_cell.angle_beta   90.00
_cell.angle_gamma   90.00
#
_symmetry.space_group_name_H-M   'P 1'
#
loop_
_entity.id
_entity.type
_entity.pdbx_description
1 polymer ?
#
loop_
_entity_poly.entity_id
_entity_poly.type
_entity_poly.pdbx_seq_one_letter_code
_entity_poly.pdbx_strand_id
1 'polypeptide(L)' 'MIKKSFIPIFIFTTVFALPLQEGDTCPNFTVPICENGEGEFDLYTICNGDENGGNYKVTWINMFTSW' A
#
# COMPACT_ATOMS: atom_id res chain seq x y z
N MET A 1 -16.59 -33.53 28.48
CA MET A 1 -17.05 -33.39 27.08
C MET A 1 -16.91 -31.93 26.63
N ILE A 2 -15.69 -31.51 26.25
CA ILE A 2 -15.43 -30.18 25.65
C ILE A 2 -14.97 -30.48 24.23
N LYS A 3 -15.89 -30.54 23.26
CA LYS A 3 -15.50 -30.92 21.88
C LYS A 3 -16.11 -30.11 20.75
N LYS A 4 -16.85 -29.02 20.99
CA LYS A 4 -17.53 -28.30 19.89
C LYS A 4 -17.54 -26.77 19.95
N SER A 5 -16.70 -26.12 20.77
CA SER A 5 -16.79 -24.66 20.99
C SER A 5 -15.53 -23.84 20.65
N PHE A 6 -14.68 -24.31 19.73
CA PHE A 6 -13.52 -23.53 19.27
C PHE A 6 -13.60 -23.06 17.81
N ILE A 7 -14.56 -23.57 17.03
CA ILE A 7 -14.76 -23.18 15.63
C ILE A 7 -15.15 -21.69 15.44
N PRO A 8 -16.03 -21.08 16.27
CA PRO A 8 -16.41 -19.68 16.02
C PRO A 8 -15.28 -18.67 16.30
N ILE A 9 -14.25 -19.03 17.07
CA ILE A 9 -13.10 -18.15 17.38
C ILE A 9 -12.16 -18.01 16.17
N PHE A 10 -12.04 -19.05 15.33
CA PHE A 10 -11.14 -19.07 14.19
C PHE A 10 -11.63 -18.20 13.00
N ILE A 11 -12.95 -17.96 12.91
CA ILE A 11 -13.54 -17.16 11.83
C ILE A 11 -13.40 -15.65 12.10
N PHE A 12 -13.25 -15.23 13.36
CA PHE A 12 -13.04 -13.82 13.71
C PHE A 12 -11.60 -13.33 13.46
N THR A 13 -10.61 -14.23 13.35
CA THR A 13 -9.20 -13.85 13.15
C THR A 13 -8.82 -13.55 11.71
N THR A 14 -9.74 -13.73 10.74
CA THR A 14 -9.49 -13.44 9.32
C THR A 14 -9.94 -12.04 8.89
N VAL A 15 -10.29 -11.16 9.84
CA VAL A 15 -10.45 -9.73 9.54
C VAL A 15 -9.05 -9.14 9.41
N PHE A 16 -8.44 -9.33 8.24
CA PHE A 16 -7.21 -8.64 7.88
C PHE A 16 -7.55 -7.15 7.77
N ALA A 17 -6.97 -6.34 8.64
CA ALA A 17 -6.98 -4.89 8.46
C ALA A 17 -6.34 -4.58 7.10
N LEU A 18 -6.89 -3.62 6.37
CA LEU A 18 -6.23 -3.06 5.19
C LEU A 18 -4.82 -2.60 5.61
N PRO A 19 -3.77 -2.85 4.80
CA PRO A 19 -2.40 -2.50 5.17
C PRO A 19 -2.20 -0.99 5.39
N LEU A 20 -3.07 -0.16 4.80
CA LEU A 20 -3.16 1.28 5.03
C LEU A 20 -4.64 1.68 5.10
N GLN A 21 -4.96 2.65 5.96
CA GLN A 21 -6.26 3.29 6.09
C GLN A 21 -6.20 4.76 5.62
N GLU A 22 -7.36 5.36 5.38
CA GLU A 22 -7.45 6.78 5.07
C GLU A 22 -6.89 7.63 6.22
N GLY A 23 -5.94 8.51 5.90
CA GLY A 23 -5.24 9.34 6.88
C GLY A 23 -3.91 8.75 7.37
N ASP A 24 -3.62 7.49 7.06
CA ASP A 24 -2.30 6.92 7.34
C ASP A 24 -1.23 7.56 6.44
N THR A 25 -0.02 7.70 6.99
CA THR A 25 1.15 8.06 6.19
C THR A 25 1.60 6.83 5.41
N CYS A 26 1.55 6.89 4.08
CA CYS A 26 2.03 5.83 3.23
C CYS A 26 3.54 5.61 3.45
N PRO A 27 4.01 4.37 3.67
CA PRO A 27 5.45 4.08 3.76
C PRO A 27 6.13 4.40 2.42
N ASN A 28 7.39 4.81 2.47
CA ASN A 28 8.16 5.00 1.24
C ASN A 28 8.27 3.67 0.48
N PHE A 29 8.18 3.75 -0.84
CA PHE A 29 8.41 2.62 -1.73
C PHE A 29 9.10 3.11 -3.01
N THR A 30 9.86 2.20 -3.60
CA THR A 30 10.45 2.37 -4.94
C THR A 30 10.00 1.21 -5.80
N VAL A 31 9.49 1.50 -6.99
CA VAL A 31 9.02 0.47 -7.93
C VAL A 31 9.46 0.80 -9.35
N PRO A 32 9.80 -0.24 -10.15
CA PRO A 32 10.04 -0.05 -11.57
C PRO A 32 8.74 0.39 -12.25
N ILE A 33 8.86 1.39 -13.12
CA ILE A 33 7.76 1.87 -13.96
C ILE A 33 8.18 1.85 -15.43
N CYS A 34 7.19 1.94 -16.32
CA CYS A 34 7.44 2.10 -17.76
C CYS A 34 7.14 3.55 -18.16
N GLU A 35 8.07 4.46 -17.92
CA GLU A 35 8.00 5.84 -18.39
C GLU A 35 8.76 5.96 -19.72
N ASN A 36 8.06 5.74 -20.84
CA ASN A 36 8.65 5.65 -22.17
C ASN A 36 9.67 4.50 -22.34
N GLY A 37 9.46 3.38 -21.65
CA GLY A 37 10.22 2.14 -21.82
C GLY A 37 11.15 1.79 -20.67
N GLU A 38 11.47 2.75 -19.81
CA GLU A 38 12.37 2.59 -18.65
C GLU A 38 11.87 3.45 -17.49
N GLY A 39 12.41 3.26 -16.28
CA GLY A 39 12.17 4.18 -15.16
C GLY A 39 11.96 3.52 -13.81
N GLU A 40 12.17 4.31 -12.76
CA GLU A 40 11.93 3.96 -11.37
C GLU A 40 11.12 5.08 -10.72
N PHE A 41 10.07 4.71 -10.00
CA PHE A 41 9.28 5.63 -9.20
C PHE A 41 9.62 5.47 -7.73
N ASP A 42 10.13 6.53 -7.10
CA ASP A 42 10.32 6.62 -5.64
C ASP A 42 9.32 7.60 -5.03
N LEU A 43 8.43 7.12 -4.16
CA LEU A 43 7.36 7.93 -3.58
C LEU A 43 7.91 9.16 -2.85
N TYR A 44 8.91 8.96 -1.98
CA TYR A 44 9.43 10.01 -1.12
C TYR A 44 10.06 11.14 -1.94
N THR A 45 11.01 10.83 -2.81
CA THR A 45 11.72 11.84 -3.61
C THR A 45 10.79 12.53 -4.61
N ILE A 46 9.85 11.81 -5.22
CA ILE A 46 9.02 12.37 -6.29
C ILE A 46 7.86 13.21 -5.73
N CYS A 47 7.28 12.83 -4.59
CA CYS A 47 6.05 13.42 -4.07
C CYS A 47 6.24 14.32 -2.85
N ASN A 48 7.34 14.16 -2.10
CA ASN A 48 7.63 15.03 -0.97
C ASN A 48 8.17 16.39 -1.45
N GLY A 49 7.39 17.44 -1.21
CA GLY A 49 7.77 18.83 -1.51
C GLY A 49 9.12 19.22 -0.92
N ASP A 50 9.45 18.71 0.26
CA ASP A 50 10.69 19.05 0.96
C ASP A 50 11.94 18.52 0.21
N GLU A 51 11.78 17.45 -0.57
CA GLU A 51 12.86 16.78 -1.32
C GLU A 51 12.88 17.17 -2.80
N ASN A 52 11.83 17.83 -3.32
CA ASN A 52 11.67 18.12 -4.74
C ASN A 52 11.46 19.62 -5.06
N GLY A 53 11.96 20.50 -4.19
CA GLY A 53 11.95 21.96 -4.40
C GLY A 53 10.60 22.63 -4.14
N GLY A 54 9.81 22.09 -3.22
CA GLY A 54 8.50 22.59 -2.80
C GLY A 54 7.31 22.06 -3.61
N ASN A 55 7.53 21.10 -4.52
CA ASN A 55 6.52 20.61 -5.46
C ASN A 55 5.79 19.37 -4.92
N TYR A 56 4.93 19.53 -3.91
CA TYR A 56 4.11 18.42 -3.43
C TYR A 56 3.21 17.88 -4.53
N LYS A 57 3.15 16.54 -4.66
CA LYS A 57 2.34 15.85 -5.67
C LYS A 57 1.39 14.84 -5.03
N VAL A 58 0.19 14.75 -5.58
CA VAL A 58 -0.75 13.66 -5.30
C VAL A 58 -0.52 12.56 -6.33
N THR A 59 -0.28 11.34 -5.85
CA THR A 59 -0.05 10.17 -6.71
C THR A 59 -1.24 9.22 -6.63
N TRP A 60 -1.75 8.83 -7.79
CA TRP A 60 -2.80 7.82 -7.94
C TRP A 60 -2.16 6.50 -8.37
N ILE A 61 -2.41 5.43 -7.60
CA ILE A 61 -1.84 4.10 -7.85
C ILE A 61 -2.97 3.15 -8.22
N ASN A 62 -2.92 2.59 -9.43
CA ASN A 62 -3.82 1.53 -9.85
C ASN A 62 -3.15 0.18 -9.63
N MET A 63 -3.71 -0.65 -8.75
CA MET A 63 -3.25 -2.01 -8.52
C MET A 63 -4.06 -2.98 -9.37
N PHE A 64 -3.39 -3.72 -10.24
CA PHE A 64 -4.02 -4.75 -11.07
C PHE A 64 -3.05 -5.92 -11.26
N THR A 65 -3.62 -7.05 -11.64
CA THR A 65 -2.87 -8.24 -12.06
C THR A 65 -3.50 -8.80 -13.33
N SER A 66 -2.70 -9.45 -14.17
CA SER A 66 -3.13 -10.01 -15.46
C SER A 66 -3.57 -11.48 -15.40
N TRP A 67 -3.32 -12.15 -14.28
CA TRP A 67 -3.75 -13.52 -13.98
C TRP A 67 -4.98 -13.52 -13.06
#